data_AF-A0A2V7H8I1-F1
#
_entry.id   AF-A0A2V7H8I1-F1
#
_cell.length_a   1.000
_cell.length_b   1.000
_cell.length_c   1.000
_cell.angle_alpha   90.00
_cell.angle_beta   90.00
_cell.angle_gamma   90.00
#
_symmetry.space_group_name_H-M   'P 1'
#
loop_
_entity.id
_entity.type
_entity.pdbx_description
1 polymer ?
#
loop_
_entity_poly.entity_id
_entity_poly.type
_entity_poly.pdbx_seq_one_letter_code
_entity_poly.pdbx_strand_id
1 'polypeptide(L)' 'MKIPPATSSGRTFRLPGYGMPRLKGGGAGDELVTVRIMMPAELTAAEKELYERLRALRTDSPRGYAHG' A
#
# COMPACT_ATOMS: atom_id res chain seq x y z
N MET A 1 5.22 -1.01 -12.08
CA MET A 1 5.68 -0.46 -10.79
C MET A 1 6.14 -1.60 -9.89
N LYS A 2 7.24 -1.44 -9.14
CA LYS A 2 7.60 -2.35 -8.04
C LYS A 2 7.21 -1.68 -6.73
N ILE A 3 6.56 -2.40 -5.82
CA ILE A 3 6.20 -1.90 -4.49
C ILE A 3 7.35 -2.24 -3.54
N PRO A 4 8.02 -1.25 -2.91
CA PRO A 4 9.06 -1.51 -1.93
C PRO A 4 8.54 -2.33 -0.74
N PRO A 5 9.36 -3.22 -0.16
CA PRO A 5 9.02 -3.87 1.11
C PRO A 5 8.64 -2.87 2.19
N ALA A 6 7.76 -3.25 3.10
CA ALA A 6 7.26 -2.40 4.19
C ALA A 6 6.53 -1.11 3.72
N THR A 7 5.96 -1.10 2.52
CA THR A 7 5.05 -0.02 2.08
C THR A 7 3.75 -0.05 2.89
N SER A 8 3.42 1.06 3.53
CA SER A 8 2.18 1.23 4.31
C SER A 8 1.03 1.79 3.46
N SER A 9 -0.20 1.58 3.93
CA SER A 9 -1.39 2.27 3.42
C SER A 9 -1.19 3.79 3.42
N GLY A 10 -1.74 4.45 2.40
CA GLY A 10 -1.64 5.91 2.24
C GLY A 10 -0.38 6.37 1.50
N ARG A 11 0.63 5.52 1.31
CA ARG A 11 1.79 5.85 0.47
C ARG A 11 1.33 6.04 -0.98
N THR A 12 1.66 7.20 -1.55
CA THR A 12 1.42 7.52 -2.96
C THR A 12 2.69 7.36 -3.78
N PHE A 13 2.57 6.63 -4.90
CA PHE A 13 3.61 6.52 -5.92
C PHE A 13 3.21 7.31 -7.15
N ARG A 14 4.20 7.95 -7.78
CA ARG A 14 4.05 8.64 -9.06
C ARG A 14 4.53 7.73 -10.18
N LEU A 15 3.68 7.53 -11.19
CA LEU A 15 4.00 6.80 -12.41
C LEU A 15 4.13 7.80 -13.56
N PRO A 16 5.36 8.17 -13.94
CA PRO A 16 5.58 9.21 -14.95
C PRO A 16 5.03 8.80 -16.31
N GLY A 17 4.24 9.66 -16.95
CA GLY A 17 3.72 9.42 -18.30
C GLY A 17 2.53 8.45 -18.40
N TYR A 18 2.01 7.96 -17.28
CA TYR A 18 0.82 7.07 -17.24
C TYR A 18 -0.50 7.83 -17.05
N GLY A 19 -0.45 9.16 -16.91
CA GLY A 19 -1.63 10.01 -16.78
C GLY A 19 -2.30 10.30 -18.13
N MET A 20 -3.28 11.20 -18.12
CA MET A 20 -4.02 11.55 -19.33
C MET A 20 -3.14 12.19 -20.41
N PRO A 21 -3.41 11.92 -21.70
CA PRO A 21 -2.73 12.57 -22.81
C PRO A 21 -3.01 14.09 -22.80
N ARG A 22 -2.01 14.88 -23.19
CA ARG A 22 -2.16 16.34 -23.26
C ARG A 22 -2.92 16.74 -24.53
N LEU A 23 -3.99 17.53 -24.39
CA LEU A 23 -4.89 17.89 -25.50
C LEU A 23 -4.25 18.72 -26.63
N LYS A 24 -3.14 19.44 -26.36
CA LYS A 24 -2.53 20.38 -27.31
C LYS A 24 -1.03 20.19 -27.51
N GLY A 25 -0.48 19.00 -27.27
CA GLY A 25 0.96 18.75 -27.42
C GLY A 25 1.34 17.28 -27.30
N GLY A 26 2.64 17.01 -27.32
CA GLY A 26 3.19 15.67 -27.11
C GLY A 26 3.20 15.26 -25.63
N GLY A 27 3.01 13.97 -25.39
CA GLY A 27 3.18 13.34 -24.08
C GLY A 27 1.93 13.22 -23.23
N ALA A 28 2.09 12.60 -22.07
CA ALA A 28 1.06 12.32 -21.09
C ALA A 28 1.44 12.91 -19.72
N GLY A 29 0.44 13.15 -18.88
CA GLY A 29 0.65 13.45 -17.47
C GLY A 29 1.13 12.24 -16.68
N ASP A 30 1.12 12.36 -15.35
CA ASP A 30 1.50 11.27 -14.45
C ASP A 30 0.27 10.69 -13.76
N GLU A 31 0.32 9.40 -13.47
CA GLU A 31 -0.67 8.75 -12.62
C GLU A 31 -0.15 8.73 -11.17
N LEU A 32 -1.03 9.07 -10.22
CA LEU A 32 -0.75 8.95 -8.79
C LEU A 32 -1.51 7.76 -8.24
N VAL A 33 -0.77 6.78 -7.72
CA VAL A 33 -1.33 5.54 -7.17
C VAL A 33 -1.14 5.54 -5.65
N THR A 34 -2.24 5.55 -4.92
CA THR A 34 -2.24 5.46 -3.45
C THR A 34 -2.52 4.04 -2.99
N VAL A 35 -1.63 3.49 -2.17
CA VAL A 35 -1.77 2.12 -1.65
C VAL A 35 -2.86 2.03 -0.57
N ARG A 36 -3.66 0.96 -0.64
CA ARG A 36 -4.60 0.55 0.41
C ARG A 36 -4.36 -0.91 0.77
N ILE A 37 -4.10 -1.17 2.05
CA ILE A 37 -4.07 -2.54 2.59
C ILE A 37 -5.51 -2.94 2.91
N MET A 38 -5.94 -4.07 2.34
CA MET A 38 -7.28 -4.63 2.50
C MET A 38 -7.18 -5.98 3.22
N MET A 39 -8.04 -6.21 4.21
CA MET A 39 -8.15 -7.52 4.85
C MET A 39 -9.09 -8.43 4.06
N PRO A 40 -8.85 -9.75 4.03
CA PRO A 40 -9.83 -10.70 3.49
C PRO A 40 -11.10 -10.70 4.35
N ALA A 41 -12.24 -11.05 3.73
CA ALA A 41 -13.54 -11.05 4.39
C ALA A 41 -13.64 -12.11 5.50
N GLU A 42 -13.00 -13.27 5.28
CA GLU A 42 -12.94 -14.38 6.23
C GLU A 42 -11.50 -14.88 6.33
N LEU A 43 -11.18 -15.48 7.49
CA LEU A 43 -9.88 -16.09 7.75
C LEU A 43 -10.06 -17.56 8.12
N THR A 44 -9.32 -18.42 7.44
CA THR A 44 -9.16 -19.84 7.78
C THR A 44 -8.44 -20.00 9.12
N ALA A 45 -8.51 -21.19 9.72
CA ALA A 45 -7.80 -21.49 10.96
C ALA A 45 -6.27 -21.31 10.82
N ALA A 46 -5.70 -21.76 9.71
CA ALA A 46 -4.26 -21.65 9.45
C ALA A 46 -3.82 -20.18 9.30
N GLU A 47 -4.59 -19.34 8.61
CA GLU A 47 -4.29 -17.91 8.49
C GLU A 47 -4.32 -17.21 9.85
N LYS A 48 -5.33 -17.50 10.68
CA LYS A 48 -5.40 -16.95 12.05
C LYS A 48 -4.16 -17.31 12.87
N GLU A 49 -3.71 -18.56 12.79
CA GLU A 49 -2.50 -19.01 13.48
C GLU A 49 -1.26 -18.20 13.03
N LEU A 50 -1.11 -17.96 11.73
CA LEU A 50 0.01 -17.16 11.21
C LEU A 50 -0.05 -15.70 11.69
N TYR A 51 -1.24 -15.10 11.73
CA TYR A 51 -1.41 -13.75 12.27
C TYR A 51 -1.09 -13.67 13.76
N GLU A 52 -1.48 -14.66 14.56
CA GLU A 52 -1.14 -14.70 15.99
C GLU A 52 0.37 -14.85 16.22
N ARG A 53 1.04 -15.70 15.42
CA ARG A 53 2.51 -15.81 15.46
C ARG A 53 3.16 -14.49 15.09
N LEU A 54 2.68 -13.81 14.06
CA LEU A 54 3.18 -12.49 13.67
C LEU A 54 2.96 -11.45 14.79
N ARG A 55 1.79 -11.48 15.45
CA ARG A 55 1.47 -10.61 16.59
C ARG A 55 2.45 -10.84 17.75
N ALA A 56 2.79 -12.09 18.08
CA ALA A 56 3.75 -12.40 19.14
C ALA A 56 5.17 -11.90 18.85
N LEU A 57 5.56 -11.81 17.57
CA LEU A 57 6.87 -11.31 17.14
C LEU A 57 6.94 -9.77 17.08
N ARG A 58 5.81 -9.07 17.10
CA ARG A 58 5.73 -7.62 16.93
C ARG A 58 5.46 -6.93 18.26
N THR A 59 6.32 -5.98 18.61
CA THR A 59 6.23 -5.20 19.85
C THR A 59 5.73 -3.78 19.62
N ASP A 60 5.56 -3.38 18.36
CA ASP A 60 5.16 -2.05 17.95
C ASP A 60 3.64 -1.86 17.92
N SER A 61 3.20 -0.64 18.22
CA SER A 61 1.78 -0.26 18.22
C SER A 61 1.43 0.37 16.87
N PRO A 62 0.43 -0.15 16.13
CA PRO A 62 -0.02 0.47 14.89
C PRO A 62 -0.52 1.91 15.06
N ARG A 63 -0.97 2.27 16.26
CA ARG A 63 -1.40 3.64 16.59
C ARG A 63 -0.22 4.62 16.66
N GLY A 64 1.00 4.13 16.89
CA GLY A 64 2.21 4.94 16.87
C GLY A 64 2.63 5.39 15.47
N TYR A 65 2.14 4.74 14.41
CA TYR A 65 2.49 5.11 13.03
C TYR A 65 1.75 6.36 12.52
N ALA A 66 0.68 6.80 13.19
CA ALA A 66 -0.19 7.87 12.71
C ALA A 66 0.29 9.30 13.08
N HIS A 67 1.50 9.45 13.65
CA HIS A 67 2.02 10.72 14.18
C HIS A 67 3.36 11.17 13.54
N GLY A 68 3.52 10.98 12.23
CA GLY A 68 4.65 11.50 11.45
C GLY A 68 4.17 12.38 10.30
#